data_AF-A0A7K4IG27-F1
#
_entry.id   AF-A0A7K4IG27-F1
#
_cell.length_a   1.000
_cell.length_b   1.000
_cell.length_c   1.000
_cell.angle_alpha   90.00
_cell.angle_beta   90.00
_cell.angle_gamma   90.00
#
_symmetry.space_group_name_H-M   'P 1'
#
loop_
_entity.id
_entity.type
_entity.pdbx_description
1 polymer ?
#
loop_
_entity_poly.entity_id
_entity_poly.type
_entity_poly.pdbx_seq_one_letter_code
_entity_poly.pdbx_strand_id
1 'polypeptide(L)'
;MEGNKTREIISRFRRANSEADECLQSEEYQQAMALYYDASQSADEMCERFLTLLIRTAPSTAHRTLIVEVLAWRLRYYMTQYDYHLAVAQTLSGLPRDEWIARLETILVLSQTLVTKLLPVLREVDDVAIKMRIQEALRDWVSGIRRLVTNLRSWGLASAQASGVLEWALDNNLDAVIIDSR
;
A
#
# COMPACT_ATOMS: atom_id res chain seq x y z
N MET A 1 8.35 -7.05 27.05
CA MET A 1 6.94 -7.20 26.62
C MET A 1 6.76 -7.25 25.10
N GLU A 2 7.53 -6.51 24.28
CA GLU A 2 7.40 -6.52 22.80
C GLU A 2 7.67 -7.88 22.11
N GLY A 3 8.59 -8.68 22.67
CA GLY A 3 8.93 -10.00 22.12
C GLY A 3 7.78 -11.01 22.21
N ASN A 4 6.83 -10.84 23.14
CA ASN A 4 5.67 -11.72 23.23
C ASN A 4 4.65 -11.40 22.12
N LYS A 5 4.39 -10.10 21.89
CA LYS A 5 3.50 -9.63 20.82
C LYS A 5 3.98 -10.05 19.43
N THR A 6 5.30 -10.04 19.16
CA THR A 6 5.82 -10.49 17.85
C THR A 6 5.59 -11.98 17.63
N ARG A 7 5.78 -12.80 18.66
CA ARG A 7 5.54 -14.24 18.58
C ARG A 7 4.07 -14.55 18.36
N GLU A 8 3.17 -13.82 19.02
CA GLU A 8 1.73 -13.96 18.83
C GLU A 8 1.32 -13.68 17.38
N ILE A 9 1.80 -12.60 16.77
CA ILE A 9 1.50 -12.27 15.36
C ILE A 9 2.05 -13.35 14.41
N ILE A 10 3.28 -13.83 14.64
CA ILE A 10 3.88 -14.91 13.84
C ILE A 10 3.06 -16.20 13.98
N SER A 11 2.60 -16.51 15.19
CA SER A 11 1.75 -17.68 15.43
C SER A 11 0.41 -17.57 14.71
N ARG A 12 -0.24 -16.40 14.78
CA ARG A 12 -1.49 -16.12 14.07
C ARG A 12 -1.31 -16.24 12.56
N PHE A 13 -0.25 -15.65 12.02
CA PHE A 13 0.12 -15.74 10.61
C PHE A 13 0.27 -17.20 10.15
N ARG A 14 1.12 -17.98 10.84
CA ARG A 14 1.39 -19.37 10.47
C ARG A 14 0.14 -20.24 10.55
N ARG A 15 -0.65 -20.07 11.60
CA ARG A 15 -1.91 -20.81 11.78
C ARG A 15 -2.88 -20.50 10.64
N ALA A 16 -3.16 -19.22 10.39
CA ALA A 16 -4.07 -18.82 9.32
C ALA A 16 -3.62 -19.34 7.96
N ASN A 17 -2.32 -19.30 7.67
CA ASN A 17 -1.78 -19.79 6.41
C ASN A 17 -1.91 -21.31 6.26
N SER A 18 -1.63 -22.07 7.33
CA SER A 18 -1.79 -23.53 7.33
C SER A 18 -3.25 -23.95 7.18
N GLU A 19 -4.16 -23.32 7.95
CA GLU A 19 -5.60 -23.58 7.87
C GLU A 19 -6.14 -23.19 6.48
N ALA A 20 -5.63 -22.11 5.86
CA ALA A 20 -6.02 -21.73 4.51
C ALA A 20 -5.61 -22.77 3.47
N ASP A 21 -4.39 -23.32 3.57
CA ASP A 21 -3.89 -24.37 2.68
C ASP A 21 -4.74 -25.66 2.80
N GLU A 22 -5.17 -26.01 4.01
CA GLU A 22 -6.08 -27.14 4.27
C GLU A 22 -7.47 -26.91 3.66
N CYS A 23 -8.04 -25.71 3.83
CA CYS A 23 -9.30 -25.32 3.21
C CYS A 23 -9.20 -25.35 1.67
N LEU A 24 -8.08 -24.90 1.08
CA LEU A 24 -7.87 -25.00 -0.37
C LEU A 24 -7.87 -26.46 -0.86
N GLN A 25 -7.17 -27.35 -0.17
CA GLN A 25 -7.14 -28.79 -0.51
C GLN A 25 -8.53 -29.44 -0.41
N SER A 26 -9.37 -28.90 0.46
CA SER A 26 -10.75 -29.36 0.69
C SER A 26 -11.78 -28.62 -0.16
N GLU A 27 -11.34 -27.76 -1.10
CA GLU A 27 -12.18 -26.94 -1.98
C GLU A 27 -13.08 -25.92 -1.25
N GLU A 28 -12.75 -25.59 0.01
CA GLU A 28 -13.43 -24.58 0.83
C GLU A 28 -12.93 -23.16 0.52
N TYR A 29 -13.05 -22.74 -0.75
CA TYR A 29 -12.37 -21.55 -1.28
C TYR A 29 -12.70 -20.24 -0.56
N GLN A 30 -13.95 -20.05 -0.12
CA GLN A 30 -14.35 -18.83 0.60
C GLN A 30 -13.66 -18.72 1.97
N GLN A 31 -13.54 -19.84 2.67
CA GLN A 31 -12.87 -19.90 3.96
C GLN A 31 -11.36 -19.76 3.80
N ALA A 32 -10.77 -20.43 2.81
CA ALA A 32 -9.37 -20.24 2.46
C ALA A 32 -9.05 -18.77 2.16
N MET A 33 -9.90 -18.09 1.37
CA MET A 33 -9.73 -16.68 1.04
C MET A 33 -9.75 -15.79 2.29
N ALA A 34 -10.68 -16.01 3.22
CA ALA A 34 -10.76 -15.26 4.47
C ALA A 34 -9.50 -15.49 5.34
N LEU A 35 -9.03 -16.73 5.43
CA LEU A 35 -7.82 -17.08 6.20
C LEU A 35 -6.55 -16.49 5.57
N TYR A 36 -6.41 -16.47 4.24
CA TYR A 36 -5.30 -15.77 3.58
C TYR A 36 -5.36 -14.26 3.78
N TYR A 37 -6.56 -13.68 3.82
CA TYR A 37 -6.72 -12.28 4.17
C TYR A 37 -6.22 -12.02 5.60
N ASP A 38 -6.59 -12.83 6.58
CA ASP A 38 -6.10 -12.73 7.96
C ASP A 38 -4.58 -12.91 8.07
N ALA A 39 -4.01 -13.85 7.30
CA ALA A 39 -2.57 -14.02 7.17
C ALA A 39 -1.92 -12.75 6.60
N SER A 40 -2.49 -12.14 5.56
CA SER A 40 -1.99 -10.90 4.96
C SER A 40 -1.99 -9.73 5.95
N GLN A 41 -3.05 -9.58 6.76
CA GLN A 41 -3.14 -8.56 7.81
C GLN A 41 -2.05 -8.77 8.88
N SER A 42 -1.79 -10.02 9.24
CA SER A 42 -0.72 -10.36 10.18
C SER A 42 0.67 -10.05 9.62
N ALA A 43 0.89 -10.30 8.33
CA ALA A 43 2.12 -9.94 7.64
C ALA A 43 2.32 -8.41 7.60
N ASP A 44 1.23 -7.66 7.41
CA ASP A 44 1.27 -6.21 7.40
C ASP A 44 1.65 -5.63 8.77
N GLU A 45 1.03 -6.12 9.84
CA GLU A 45 1.35 -5.75 11.22
C GLU A 45 2.82 -6.05 11.57
N MET A 46 3.35 -7.20 11.11
CA MET A 46 4.78 -7.50 11.26
C MET A 46 5.65 -6.48 10.53
N CYS A 47 5.32 -6.14 9.29
CA CYS A 47 6.06 -5.19 8.47
C CYS A 47 6.13 -3.81 9.12
N GLU A 48 5.01 -3.28 9.62
CA GLU A 48 4.94 -2.01 10.31
C GLU A 48 5.87 -1.97 11.54
N ARG A 49 5.84 -3.05 12.35
CA ARG A 49 6.70 -3.16 13.53
C ARG A 49 8.19 -3.23 13.16
N PHE A 50 8.54 -3.97 12.10
CA PHE A 50 9.92 -4.03 11.61
C PHE A 50 10.40 -2.68 11.09
N LEU A 51 9.61 -1.97 10.28
CA LEU A 51 9.98 -0.65 9.77
C LEU A 51 10.16 0.35 10.90
N THR A 52 9.24 0.36 11.87
CA THR A 52 9.33 1.23 13.06
C THR A 52 10.62 0.97 13.83
N LEU A 53 10.95 -0.29 14.08
CA LEU A 53 12.19 -0.67 14.76
C LEU A 53 13.42 -0.26 13.96
N LEU A 54 13.44 -0.50 12.64
CA LEU A 54 14.56 -0.17 11.77
C LEU A 54 14.81 1.34 11.74
N ILE A 55 13.77 2.16 11.66
CA ILE A 55 13.91 3.62 11.62
C ILE A 55 14.41 4.15 12.95
N ARG A 56 13.86 3.65 14.07
CA ARG A 56 14.25 4.08 15.43
C ARG A 56 15.68 3.66 15.77
N THR A 57 16.08 2.45 15.39
CA THR A 57 17.40 1.88 15.72
C THR A 57 18.46 2.11 14.64
N ALA A 58 18.09 2.71 13.50
CA ALA A 58 19.03 3.01 12.43
C ALA A 58 20.24 3.82 12.95
N PRO A 59 21.48 3.38 12.69
CA PRO A 59 22.68 3.94 13.30
C PRO A 59 23.07 5.33 12.74
N SER A 60 22.42 5.77 11.65
CA SER A 60 22.72 7.04 10.99
C SER A 60 21.55 7.51 10.12
N THR A 61 21.57 8.79 9.79
CA THR A 61 20.65 9.39 8.80
C THR A 61 20.70 8.64 7.47
N ALA A 62 21.88 8.25 6.98
CA ALA A 62 22.02 7.54 5.70
C ALA A 62 21.23 6.22 5.66
N HIS A 63 21.17 5.48 6.77
CA HIS A 63 20.37 4.26 6.86
C HIS A 63 18.87 4.57 6.82
N ARG A 64 18.42 5.61 7.53
CA ARG A 64 17.01 6.06 7.48
C ARG A 64 16.63 6.53 6.09
N THR A 65 17.49 7.31 5.44
CA THR A 65 17.32 7.74 4.05
C THR A 65 17.18 6.55 3.12
N LEU A 66 18.07 5.55 3.22
CA LEU A 66 17.99 4.36 2.39
C LEU A 66 16.66 3.60 2.59
N ILE A 67 16.21 3.42 3.83
CA ILE A 67 14.91 2.78 4.13
C ILE A 67 13.78 3.56 3.44
N VAL A 68 13.75 4.87 3.59
CA VAL A 68 12.74 5.73 2.97
C VAL A 68 12.80 5.68 1.45
N GLU A 69 14.00 5.67 0.86
CA GLU A 69 14.16 5.57 -0.59
C GLU A 69 13.70 4.23 -1.16
N VAL A 70 13.93 3.12 -0.44
CA VAL A 70 13.41 1.80 -0.85
C VAL A 70 11.88 1.79 -0.83
N LEU A 71 11.26 2.37 0.21
CA LEU A 71 9.80 2.47 0.30
C LEU A 71 9.24 3.40 -0.79
N ALA A 72 9.84 4.57 -1.00
CA ALA A 72 9.43 5.52 -2.03
C ALA A 72 9.59 4.92 -3.45
N TRP A 73 10.69 4.20 -3.70
CA TRP A 73 10.90 3.47 -4.95
C TRP A 73 9.82 2.42 -5.17
N ARG A 74 9.46 1.65 -4.14
CA ARG A 74 8.38 0.67 -4.24
C ARG A 74 7.02 1.32 -4.49
N LEU A 75 6.76 2.49 -3.92
CA LEU A 75 5.54 3.26 -4.18
C LEU A 75 5.47 3.71 -5.64
N ARG A 76 6.57 4.29 -6.17
CA ARG A 76 6.69 4.66 -7.59
C ARG A 76 6.53 3.46 -8.53
N TYR A 77 7.04 2.29 -8.14
CA TYR A 77 6.82 1.05 -8.88
C TYR A 77 5.32 0.71 -8.95
N TYR A 78 4.61 0.70 -7.82
CA TYR A 78 3.15 0.47 -7.83
C TYR A 78 2.40 1.50 -8.66
N MET A 79 2.83 2.75 -8.62
CA MET A 79 2.22 3.79 -9.44
C MET A 79 2.35 3.52 -10.93
N THR A 80 3.57 3.17 -11.34
CA THR A 80 3.83 2.80 -12.74
C THR A 80 3.06 1.55 -13.14
N GLN A 81 2.88 0.59 -12.23
CA GLN A 81 2.10 -0.62 -12.49
C GLN A 81 0.61 -0.29 -12.69
N TYR A 82 -0.03 0.54 -11.86
CA TYR A 82 -1.43 0.89 -12.14
C TYR A 82 -1.57 1.67 -13.45
N ASP A 83 -0.63 2.56 -13.81
CA ASP A 83 -0.67 3.29 -15.08
C ASP A 83 -0.54 2.31 -16.27
N TYR A 84 0.32 1.30 -16.15
CA TYR A 84 0.44 0.22 -17.12
C TYR A 84 -0.86 -0.58 -17.27
N HIS A 85 -1.42 -1.09 -16.18
CA HIS A 85 -2.67 -1.87 -16.22
C HIS A 85 -3.84 -1.04 -16.76
N LEU A 86 -3.88 0.25 -16.42
CA LEU A 86 -4.87 1.18 -16.95
C LEU A 86 -4.72 1.35 -18.47
N ALA A 87 -3.50 1.53 -18.98
CA ALA A 87 -3.23 1.64 -20.41
C ALA A 87 -3.59 0.34 -21.16
N VAL A 88 -3.24 -0.82 -20.62
CA VAL A 88 -3.65 -2.12 -21.19
C VAL A 88 -5.18 -2.22 -21.25
N ALA A 89 -5.88 -1.85 -20.18
CA ALA A 89 -7.33 -1.88 -20.12
C ALA A 89 -8.00 -0.98 -21.19
N GLN A 90 -7.35 0.10 -21.64
CA GLN A 90 -7.86 0.93 -22.75
C GLN A 90 -7.80 0.24 -24.10
N THR A 91 -6.81 -0.63 -24.30
CA THR A 91 -6.61 -1.33 -25.58
C THR A 91 -7.57 -2.50 -25.77
N LEU A 92 -8.30 -2.88 -24.73
CA LEU A 92 -9.14 -4.07 -24.68
C LEU A 92 -10.63 -3.73 -24.73
N SER A 93 -11.40 -4.57 -25.42
CA SER A 93 -12.86 -4.53 -25.47
C SER A 93 -13.48 -5.78 -24.83
N GLY A 94 -14.50 -5.62 -23.98
CA GLY A 94 -15.20 -6.74 -23.32
C GLY A 94 -14.55 -7.22 -22.02
N LEU A 95 -14.88 -8.46 -21.60
CA LEU A 95 -14.47 -9.10 -20.33
C LEU A 95 -13.00 -8.98 -19.92
N PRO A 96 -12.00 -8.99 -20.83
CA PRO A 96 -10.59 -8.81 -20.43
C PRO A 96 -10.38 -7.51 -19.66
N ARG A 97 -11.12 -6.45 -20.00
CA ARG A 97 -10.98 -5.12 -19.40
C ARG A 97 -11.20 -5.14 -17.89
N ASP A 98 -12.20 -5.86 -17.39
CA ASP A 98 -12.57 -5.86 -15.97
C ASP A 98 -11.51 -6.56 -15.12
N GLU A 99 -10.87 -7.62 -15.62
CA GLU A 99 -9.76 -8.26 -14.91
C GLU A 99 -8.55 -7.32 -14.76
N TRP A 100 -8.26 -6.49 -15.77
CA TRP A 100 -7.18 -5.50 -15.70
C TRP A 100 -7.52 -4.39 -14.71
N ILE A 101 -8.80 -4.00 -14.60
CA ILE A 101 -9.25 -3.08 -13.56
C ILE A 101 -9.12 -3.71 -12.16
N ALA A 102 -9.51 -4.97 -11.96
CA ALA A 102 -9.35 -5.66 -10.67
C ALA A 102 -7.88 -5.77 -10.24
N ARG A 103 -6.97 -6.05 -11.18
CA ARG A 103 -5.51 -6.04 -10.92
C ARG A 103 -5.02 -4.65 -10.51
N LEU A 104 -5.50 -3.62 -11.19
CA LEU A 104 -5.21 -2.23 -10.85
C LEU A 104 -5.71 -1.88 -9.44
N GLU A 105 -6.92 -2.27 -9.07
CA GLU A 105 -7.48 -2.04 -7.73
C GLU A 105 -6.65 -2.74 -6.65
N THR A 106 -6.17 -3.95 -6.93
CA THR A 106 -5.26 -4.68 -6.03
C THR A 106 -3.96 -3.89 -5.82
N ILE A 107 -3.33 -3.40 -6.89
CA ILE A 107 -2.11 -2.59 -6.80
C ILE A 107 -2.35 -1.29 -6.04
N LEU A 108 -3.53 -0.70 -6.21
CA LEU A 108 -3.92 0.51 -5.51
C LEU A 108 -3.97 0.27 -3.99
N VAL A 109 -4.59 -0.83 -3.55
CA VAL A 109 -4.60 -1.25 -2.14
C VAL A 109 -3.16 -1.43 -1.64
N LEU A 110 -2.32 -2.17 -2.36
CA LEU A 110 -0.90 -2.37 -1.98
C LEU A 110 -0.13 -1.04 -1.85
N SER A 111 -0.41 -0.08 -2.73
CA SER A 111 0.18 1.25 -2.68
C SER A 111 -0.30 2.06 -1.47
N GLN A 112 -1.59 1.98 -1.13
CA GLN A 112 -2.16 2.60 0.06
C GLN A 112 -1.54 1.99 1.33
N THR A 113 -1.43 0.66 1.41
CA THR A 113 -0.80 -0.02 2.56
C THR A 113 0.66 0.41 2.75
N LEU A 114 1.38 0.73 1.67
CA LEU A 114 2.74 1.27 1.74
C LEU A 114 2.75 2.72 2.22
N VAL A 115 1.82 3.55 1.75
CA VAL A 115 1.63 4.92 2.25
C VAL A 115 1.33 4.93 3.75
N THR A 116 0.43 4.06 4.22
CA THR A 116 0.12 3.91 5.65
C THR A 116 1.37 3.64 6.47
N LYS A 117 2.35 2.89 5.95
CA LYS A 117 3.64 2.65 6.63
C LYS A 117 4.57 3.86 6.60
N LEU A 118 4.49 4.72 5.57
CA LEU A 118 5.30 5.95 5.47
C LEU A 118 4.80 7.06 6.39
N LEU A 119 3.50 7.12 6.71
CA LEU A 119 2.93 8.19 7.54
C LEU A 119 3.50 8.23 8.97
N PRO A 120 3.65 7.11 9.72
CA PRO A 120 4.33 7.12 11.00
C PRO A 120 5.77 7.61 10.89
N VAL A 121 6.49 7.24 9.83
CA VAL A 121 7.87 7.70 9.60
C VAL A 121 7.93 9.20 9.45
N LEU A 122 7.03 9.78 8.65
CA LEU A 122 6.93 11.23 8.45
C LEU A 122 6.66 11.98 9.77
N ARG A 123 5.85 11.37 10.66
CA ARG A 123 5.50 11.95 11.97
C ARG A 123 6.63 11.84 13.00
N GLU A 124 7.39 10.73 12.98
CA GLU A 124 8.40 10.42 14.00
C GLU A 124 9.81 10.88 13.66
N VAL A 125 10.16 11.03 12.38
CA VAL A 125 11.52 11.42 11.98
C VAL A 125 11.73 12.92 12.19
N ASP A 126 12.85 13.35 12.77
CA ASP A 126 13.16 14.79 12.92
C ASP A 126 13.86 15.39 11.69
N ASP A 127 14.50 14.54 10.90
CA ASP A 127 15.30 14.95 9.74
C ASP A 127 14.44 15.56 8.64
N VAL A 128 14.67 16.85 8.36
CA VAL A 128 13.91 17.64 7.37
C VAL A 128 14.06 17.07 5.96
N ALA A 129 15.26 16.63 5.56
CA ALA A 129 15.49 16.10 4.23
C ALA A 129 14.73 14.77 4.03
N ILE A 130 14.64 13.94 5.07
CA ILE A 130 13.82 12.73 5.03
C ILE A 130 12.33 13.08 4.95
N LYS A 131 11.85 14.03 5.75
CA LYS A 131 10.44 14.50 5.67
C LYS A 131 10.08 14.94 4.26
N MET A 132 10.92 15.78 3.64
CA MET A 132 10.70 16.29 2.28
C MET A 132 10.59 15.16 1.24
N ARG A 133 11.47 14.15 1.33
CA ARG A 133 11.43 12.97 0.43
C ARG A 133 10.14 12.18 0.55
N ILE A 134 9.67 11.96 1.78
CA ILE A 134 8.40 11.28 2.01
C ILE A 134 7.25 12.13 1.47
N GLN A 135 7.23 13.43 1.77
CA GLN A 135 6.21 14.36 1.31
C GLN A 135 6.12 14.42 -0.22
N GLU A 136 7.25 14.42 -0.92
CA GLU A 136 7.32 14.34 -2.38
C GLU A 136 6.68 13.04 -2.91
N ALA A 137 7.08 11.89 -2.35
CA ALA A 137 6.52 10.60 -2.74
C ALA A 137 4.99 10.51 -2.50
N LEU A 138 4.50 11.07 -1.38
CA LEU A 138 3.07 11.12 -1.06
C LEU A 138 2.31 12.04 -2.01
N ARG A 139 2.87 13.21 -2.35
CA ARG A 139 2.28 14.15 -3.31
C ARG A 139 2.12 13.52 -4.68
N ASP A 140 3.18 12.87 -5.17
CA ASP A 140 3.15 12.18 -6.46
C ASP A 140 2.09 11.08 -6.47
N TRP A 141 2.01 10.31 -5.39
CA TRP A 141 1.02 9.24 -5.24
C TRP A 141 -0.42 9.76 -5.25
N VAL A 142 -0.74 10.81 -4.47
CA VAL A 142 -2.08 11.43 -4.45
C VAL A 142 -2.45 11.99 -5.83
N SER A 143 -1.51 12.68 -6.48
CA SER A 143 -1.70 13.22 -7.84
C SER A 143 -2.00 12.09 -8.84
N GLY A 144 -1.25 11.00 -8.75
CA GLY A 144 -1.45 9.82 -9.58
C GLY A 144 -2.82 9.16 -9.38
N ILE A 145 -3.30 9.03 -8.15
CA ILE A 145 -4.65 8.51 -7.87
C ILE A 145 -5.73 9.46 -8.39
N ARG A 146 -5.59 10.77 -8.20
CA ARG A 146 -6.54 11.75 -8.77
C ARG A 146 -6.65 11.58 -10.29
N ARG A 147 -5.51 11.49 -10.98
CA ARG A 147 -5.45 11.24 -12.43
C ARG A 147 -6.12 9.92 -12.80
N LEU A 148 -5.86 8.85 -12.05
CA LEU A 148 -6.48 7.55 -12.25
C LEU A 148 -8.01 7.64 -12.14
N VAL A 149 -8.54 8.24 -11.07
CA VAL A 149 -9.99 8.41 -10.87
C VAL A 149 -10.61 9.23 -12.00
N THR A 150 -9.94 10.32 -12.43
CA THR A 150 -10.39 11.13 -13.57
C THR A 150 -10.41 10.31 -14.86
N ASN A 151 -9.36 9.53 -15.14
CA ASN A 151 -9.26 8.69 -16.33
C ASN A 151 -10.37 7.63 -16.37
N LEU A 152 -10.58 6.91 -15.26
CA LEU A 152 -11.65 5.91 -15.16
C LEU A 152 -13.01 6.53 -15.46
N ARG A 153 -13.33 7.67 -14.83
CA ARG A 153 -14.59 8.40 -15.08
C ARG A 153 -14.73 8.81 -16.55
N SER A 154 -13.67 9.31 -17.17
CA SER A 154 -13.69 9.72 -18.59
C SER A 154 -13.99 8.56 -19.54
N TRP A 155 -13.77 7.31 -19.12
CA TRP A 155 -14.03 6.11 -19.92
C TRP A 155 -15.34 5.42 -19.55
N GLY A 156 -16.20 6.08 -18.76
CA GLY A 156 -17.45 5.52 -18.26
C GLY A 156 -17.25 4.39 -17.26
N LEU A 157 -16.06 4.26 -16.68
CA LEU A 157 -15.78 3.30 -15.61
C LEU A 157 -15.83 3.98 -14.25
N ALA A 158 -16.30 3.25 -13.25
CA ALA A 158 -16.21 3.62 -11.85
C ALA A 158 -15.46 2.53 -11.10
N SER A 159 -14.48 2.93 -10.29
CA SER A 159 -13.85 2.06 -9.31
C SER A 159 -14.15 2.63 -7.92
N ALA A 160 -14.93 1.89 -7.15
CA ALA A 160 -15.21 2.23 -5.76
C ALA A 160 -13.91 2.22 -4.94
N GLN A 161 -13.01 1.26 -5.23
CA GLN A 161 -11.70 1.18 -4.60
C GLN A 161 -10.84 2.43 -4.90
N ALA A 162 -10.73 2.84 -6.17
CA ALA A 162 -9.97 4.05 -6.54
C ALA A 162 -10.50 5.30 -5.87
N SER A 163 -11.83 5.44 -5.81
CA SER A 163 -12.48 6.57 -5.16
C SER A 163 -12.27 6.55 -3.64
N GLY A 164 -12.41 5.39 -2.99
CA GLY A 164 -12.22 5.24 -1.55
C GLY A 164 -10.77 5.46 -1.10
N VAL A 165 -9.77 5.04 -1.88
CA VAL A 165 -8.37 5.35 -1.57
C VAL A 165 -8.08 6.84 -1.74
N LEU A 166 -8.67 7.49 -2.76
CA LEU A 166 -8.53 8.94 -2.91
C LEU A 166 -9.15 9.67 -1.72
N GLU A 167 -10.38 9.32 -1.34
CA GLU A 167 -11.07 9.88 -0.19
C GLU A 167 -10.26 9.71 1.10
N TRP A 168 -9.79 8.48 1.37
CA TRP A 168 -8.90 8.20 2.49
C TRP A 168 -7.64 9.07 2.49
N ALA A 169 -7.04 9.32 1.32
CA ALA A 169 -5.87 10.18 1.21
C ALA A 169 -6.18 11.65 1.56
N LEU A 170 -7.36 12.15 1.17
CA LEU A 170 -7.82 13.49 1.52
C LEU A 170 -8.12 13.61 3.02
N ASP A 171 -8.80 12.61 3.60
CA ASP A 171 -9.09 12.56 5.04
C ASP A 171 -7.82 12.56 5.90
N ASN A 172 -6.73 12.00 5.37
CA ASN A 172 -5.41 12.01 6.01
C ASN A 172 -4.57 13.26 5.68
N ASN A 173 -5.17 14.28 5.05
CA ASN A 173 -4.53 15.54 4.66
C ASN A 173 -3.28 15.36 3.79
N LEU A 174 -3.24 14.30 2.97
CA LEU A 174 -2.08 14.03 2.11
C LEU A 174 -1.99 15.00 0.92
N ASP A 175 -3.05 15.76 0.66
CA ASP A 175 -3.05 16.85 -0.30
C ASP A 175 -2.64 18.21 0.30
N ALA A 176 -2.72 18.40 1.62
CA ALA A 176 -2.17 19.56 2.31
C ALA A 176 -0.63 19.57 2.28
N VAL A 177 -0.01 18.39 2.17
CA VAL A 177 1.43 18.22 1.87
C VAL A 177 1.85 18.94 0.57
N ILE A 178 0.91 19.33 -0.28
CA ILE A 178 1.13 20.07 -1.53
C ILE A 178 1.28 21.59 -1.28
N ILE A 179 0.72 22.13 -0.19
CA ILE A 179 0.57 23.57 0.03
C ILE A 179 1.72 24.18 0.85
N ASP A 180 2.30 23.44 1.81
CA ASP A 180 3.37 23.93 2.72
C ASP A 180 4.78 24.04 2.09
N SER A 181 4.86 24.12 0.75
CA SER A 181 6.13 24.27 0.00
C SER A 181 6.16 25.50 -0.90
N ARG A 182 5.29 26.48 -0.63
CA ARG A 182 5.31 27.82 -1.24
C ARG A 182 5.71 28.87 -0.23
#